data_AF-A0A837AP92-F1
#
_entry.id   AF-A0A837AP92-F1
#
_cell.length_a   1.000
_cell.length_b   1.000
_cell.length_c   1.000
_cell.angle_alpha   90.00
_cell.angle_beta   90.00
_cell.angle_gamma   90.00
#
_symmetry.space_group_name_H-M   'P 1'
#
loop_
_entity.id
_entity.type
_entity.pdbx_description
1 polymer ?
#
loop_
_entity_poly.entity_id
_entity_poly.type
_entity_poly.pdbx_seq_one_letter_code
_entity_poly.pdbx_strand_id
1 'polypeptide(L)'
;CHTPQGWRNEDALALQAASDPQPEYATLNPYALPAPLAPELAAADVGVTLSLELIAQAFAQLRAQAEVVVVEGVGGWAAPLSARLDQADLVRALQLPVVLVVGVRLGCINHARLTAAAIAADGLQCIGWIANEIDPKMERVE
;
A
#
# COMPACT_ATOMS: atom_id res chain seq x y z
N CYS A 1 6.86 -15.18 -2.15
CA CYS A 1 7.19 -16.63 -2.12
C CYS A 1 6.17 -17.40 -1.27
N HIS A 2 5.98 -18.70 -1.53
CA HIS A 2 5.17 -19.57 -0.67
C HIS A 2 6.06 -20.19 0.41
N THR A 3 5.67 -20.05 1.68
CA THR A 3 6.38 -20.62 2.84
C THR A 3 5.46 -21.60 3.58
N PRO A 4 5.96 -22.44 4.50
CA PRO A 4 5.11 -23.28 5.34
C PRO A 4 4.06 -22.48 6.15
N GLN A 5 4.29 -21.19 6.37
CA GLN A 5 3.38 -20.28 7.07
C GLN A 5 2.48 -19.46 6.11
N GLY A 6 2.41 -19.85 4.83
CA GLY A 6 1.62 -19.21 3.78
C GLY A 6 2.42 -18.31 2.84
N TRP A 7 1.71 -17.53 2.03
CA TRP A 7 2.32 -16.58 1.09
C TRP A 7 3.03 -15.43 1.82
N ARG A 8 4.18 -15.03 1.30
CA ARG A 8 4.98 -13.90 1.78
C ARG A 8 5.34 -12.97 0.63
N ASN A 9 5.04 -11.68 0.80
CA ASN A 9 5.45 -10.60 -0.06
C ASN A 9 6.81 -10.07 0.45
N GLU A 10 7.72 -9.77 -0.48
CA GLU A 10 9.08 -9.36 -0.15
C GLU A 10 9.13 -7.98 0.51
N ASP A 11 8.36 -7.02 0.00
CA ASP A 11 8.24 -5.68 0.57
C ASP A 11 7.68 -5.74 2.00
N ALA A 12 6.64 -6.54 2.24
CA ALA A 12 6.07 -6.78 3.56
C ALA A 12 7.09 -7.39 4.54
N LEU A 13 7.96 -8.30 4.07
CA LEU A 13 9.05 -8.86 4.90
C LEU A 13 10.12 -7.80 5.21
N ALA A 14 10.44 -6.94 4.24
CA ALA A 14 11.39 -5.84 4.45
C ALA A 14 10.84 -4.82 5.46
N LEU A 15 9.57 -4.43 5.34
CA LEU A 15 8.88 -3.57 6.31
C LEU A 15 8.86 -4.21 7.71
N GLN A 16 8.56 -5.51 7.79
CA GLN A 16 8.56 -6.24 9.06
C GLN A 16 9.93 -6.22 9.72
N ALA A 17 11.00 -6.49 8.95
CA ALA A 17 12.37 -6.47 9.47
C ALA A 17 12.84 -5.06 9.90
N ALA A 18 12.29 -4.01 9.28
CA ALA A 18 12.59 -2.62 9.62
C ALA A 18 11.73 -2.07 10.79
N SER A 19 10.77 -2.84 11.30
CA SER A 19 9.85 -2.41 12.35
C SER A 19 10.37 -2.74 13.76
N ASP A 20 10.14 -1.83 14.71
CA ASP A 20 10.38 -2.04 16.13
C ASP A 20 9.19 -1.46 16.95
N PRO A 21 8.47 -2.28 17.74
CA PRO A 21 8.60 -3.74 17.84
C PRO A 21 8.25 -4.44 16.53
N GLN A 22 8.81 -5.63 16.32
CA GLN A 22 8.55 -6.43 15.12
C GLN A 22 7.13 -7.05 15.19
N PRO A 23 6.18 -6.67 14.31
CA PRO A 23 4.81 -7.17 14.37
C PRO A 23 4.69 -8.58 13.78
N GLU A 24 3.59 -9.26 14.08
CA GLU A 24 3.25 -10.51 13.37
C GLU A 24 2.98 -10.24 11.88
N TYR A 25 3.45 -11.14 11.01
CA TYR A 25 3.33 -10.96 9.55
C TYR A 25 1.86 -10.85 9.10
N ALA A 26 0.96 -11.63 9.72
CA ALA A 26 -0.45 -11.60 9.39
C ALA A 26 -1.14 -10.28 9.78
N THR A 27 -0.62 -9.58 10.79
CA THR A 27 -1.09 -8.25 11.16
C THR A 27 -0.49 -7.18 10.25
N LEU A 28 0.78 -7.31 9.86
CA LEU A 28 1.44 -6.36 8.95
C LEU A 28 0.92 -6.45 7.51
N ASN A 29 0.67 -7.65 7.01
CA ASN A 29 0.16 -7.90 5.66
C ASN A 29 -0.99 -8.93 5.69
N PRO A 30 -2.23 -8.50 6.04
CA PRO A 30 -3.37 -9.39 6.24
C PRO A 30 -3.82 -10.11 4.96
N TYR A 31 -3.45 -9.57 3.78
CA TYR A 31 -3.70 -10.20 2.49
C TYR A 31 -2.37 -10.43 1.76
N ALA A 32 -1.84 -11.64 1.85
CA ALA A 32 -0.71 -12.08 1.02
C ALA A 32 -1.24 -12.89 -0.17
N LEU A 33 -1.34 -12.25 -1.33
CA LEU A 33 -1.85 -12.85 -2.55
C LEU A 33 -0.69 -13.43 -3.40
N PRO A 34 -0.92 -14.50 -4.17
CA PRO A 34 0.14 -15.22 -4.87
C PRO A 34 0.67 -14.51 -6.11
N ALA A 35 -0.19 -13.77 -6.81
CA ALA A 35 0.14 -13.12 -8.08
C ALA A 35 0.69 -11.71 -7.83
N PRO A 36 1.81 -11.31 -8.47
CA PRO A 36 2.33 -9.95 -8.42
C PRO A 36 1.53 -9.04 -9.36
N LEU A 37 0.21 -9.00 -9.17
CA LEU A 37 -0.72 -8.22 -9.97
C LEU A 37 -1.35 -7.12 -9.10
N ALA A 38 -2.07 -6.21 -9.75
CA ALA A 38 -2.96 -5.31 -9.03
C ALA A 38 -3.84 -6.12 -8.06
N PRO A 39 -4.06 -5.64 -6.81
CA PRO A 39 -4.72 -6.44 -5.78
C PRO A 39 -6.10 -6.97 -6.20
N GLU A 40 -6.84 -6.22 -7.02
CA GLU A 40 -8.10 -6.67 -7.61
C GLU A 40 -7.93 -7.97 -8.41
N LEU A 41 -6.99 -8.02 -9.35
CA LEU A 41 -6.75 -9.17 -10.21
C LEU A 41 -6.24 -10.35 -9.39
N ALA A 42 -5.27 -10.11 -8.51
CA ALA A 42 -4.68 -11.14 -7.66
C ALA A 42 -5.71 -11.76 -6.71
N ALA A 43 -6.66 -10.97 -6.19
CA ALA A 43 -7.70 -11.45 -5.28
C ALA A 43 -8.79 -12.21 -6.03
N ALA A 44 -9.19 -11.74 -7.21
CA ALA A 44 -10.15 -12.41 -8.09
C ALA A 44 -9.66 -13.81 -8.50
N ASP A 45 -8.38 -13.95 -8.84
CA ASP A 45 -7.76 -15.22 -9.27
C ASP A 45 -7.85 -16.33 -8.20
N VAL A 46 -7.90 -15.95 -6.92
CA VAL A 46 -7.97 -16.89 -5.79
C VAL A 46 -9.32 -16.85 -5.05
N GLY A 47 -10.31 -16.11 -5.56
CA GLY A 47 -11.63 -15.97 -4.95
C GLY A 47 -11.63 -15.30 -3.57
N VAL A 48 -10.62 -14.47 -3.26
CA VAL A 48 -10.54 -13.70 -2.02
C VAL A 48 -11.26 -12.37 -2.22
N THR A 49 -12.10 -11.98 -1.25
CA THR A 49 -12.71 -10.64 -1.22
C THR A 49 -12.01 -9.81 -0.17
N LEU A 50 -11.43 -8.68 -0.57
CA LEU A 50 -10.77 -7.77 0.36
C LEU A 50 -11.80 -7.08 1.25
N SER A 51 -11.59 -7.18 2.56
CA SER A 51 -12.37 -6.48 3.58
C SER A 51 -11.54 -5.34 4.18
N LEU A 52 -12.02 -4.10 4.03
CA LEU A 52 -11.46 -2.95 4.74
C LEU A 52 -11.54 -3.09 6.25
N GLU A 53 -12.55 -3.80 6.77
CA GLU A 53 -12.70 -4.03 8.20
C GLU A 53 -11.53 -4.85 8.75
N LEU A 54 -11.12 -5.92 8.05
CA LEU A 54 -9.96 -6.71 8.46
C LEU A 54 -8.68 -5.88 8.46
N ILE A 55 -8.49 -5.03 7.44
CA ILE A 55 -7.33 -4.13 7.35
C ILE A 55 -7.36 -3.12 8.50
N ALA A 56 -8.52 -2.53 8.80
CA ALA A 56 -8.69 -1.59 9.90
C ALA A 56 -8.41 -2.24 11.27
N GLN A 57 -8.85 -3.49 11.47
CA GLN A 57 -8.54 -4.24 12.69
C GLN A 57 -7.04 -4.51 12.83
N ALA A 58 -6.38 -4.94 11.75
CA ALA A 58 -4.93 -5.15 11.74
C ALA A 58 -4.17 -3.84 12.01
N PHE A 59 -4.57 -2.74 11.37
CA PHE A 59 -4.01 -1.42 11.61
C PHE A 59 -4.19 -0.97 13.08
N ALA A 60 -5.37 -1.18 13.66
CA ALA A 60 -5.63 -0.86 15.07
C ALA A 60 -4.72 -1.65 16.02
N GLN A 61 -4.46 -2.93 15.73
CA GLN A 61 -3.52 -3.75 16.50
C GLN A 61 -2.08 -3.22 16.41
N LEU A 62 -1.63 -2.80 15.22
CA LEU A 62 -0.30 -2.19 15.04
C LEU A 62 -0.19 -0.88 15.82
N ARG A 63 -1.22 -0.02 15.74
CA ARG A 63 -1.27 1.24 16.48
C ARG A 63 -1.25 1.08 18.00
N ALA A 64 -1.73 -0.04 18.51
CA ALA A 64 -1.65 -0.33 19.94
C ALA A 64 -0.24 -0.73 20.40
N GLN A 65 0.65 -1.09 19.46
CA GLN A 65 1.99 -1.63 19.74
C GLN A 65 3.11 -0.65 19.40
N ALA A 66 2.85 0.37 18.59
CA ALA A 66 3.85 1.33 18.13
C ALA A 66 3.35 2.78 18.26
N GLU A 67 4.26 3.70 18.58
CA GLU A 67 3.96 5.13 18.64
C GLU A 67 3.60 5.71 17.26
N VAL A 68 4.23 5.18 16.21
CA VAL A 68 4.04 5.57 14.82
C VAL A 68 3.86 4.33 13.97
N VAL A 69 2.86 4.34 13.10
CA VAL A 69 2.63 3.30 12.09
C VAL A 69 2.65 3.97 10.73
N VAL A 70 3.53 3.48 9.85
CA VAL A 70 3.56 3.87 8.44
C VAL A 70 2.82 2.81 7.65
N VAL A 71 1.86 3.23 6.83
CA VAL A 71 1.11 2.33 5.95
C VAL A 71 1.60 2.55 4.53
N GLU A 72 2.17 1.50 3.94
CA GLU A 72 2.48 1.49 2.52
C GLU A 72 1.21 1.18 1.73
N GLY A 73 0.91 2.01 0.73
CA GLY A 73 -0.17 1.73 -0.23
C GLY A 73 0.26 0.66 -1.25
N VAL A 74 -0.60 0.38 -2.24
CA VAL A 74 -0.28 -0.57 -3.30
C VAL A 74 -0.54 0.03 -4.68
N GLY A 75 0.52 0.20 -5.47
CA GLY A 75 0.45 0.88 -6.75
C GLY A 75 0.23 2.38 -6.64
N GLY A 76 -0.38 2.98 -7.67
CA GLY A 76 -0.64 4.42 -7.73
C GLY A 76 -1.92 4.85 -7.00
N TRP A 77 -2.07 6.15 -6.77
CA TRP A 77 -3.24 6.71 -6.06
C TRP A 77 -4.60 6.30 -6.65
N ALA A 78 -4.71 6.32 -7.98
CA ALA A 78 -5.94 5.97 -8.69
C ALA A 78 -6.01 4.47 -9.05
N ALA A 79 -5.14 3.63 -8.47
CA ALA A 79 -5.19 2.19 -8.70
C ALA A 79 -6.32 1.56 -7.86
N PRO A 80 -7.10 0.64 -8.43
CA PRO A 80 -8.11 -0.08 -7.67
C PRO A 80 -7.44 -1.02 -6.66
N LEU A 81 -7.97 -1.02 -5.44
CA LEU A 81 -7.66 -2.03 -4.44
C LEU A 81 -8.48 -3.31 -4.69
N SER A 82 -9.72 -3.17 -5.13
CA SER A 82 -10.57 -4.27 -5.57
C SER A 82 -11.58 -3.77 -6.61
N ALA A 83 -12.41 -4.66 -7.15
CA ALA A 83 -13.48 -4.30 -8.09
C ALA A 83 -14.49 -3.25 -7.57
N ARG A 84 -14.46 -2.93 -6.27
CA ARG A 84 -15.38 -1.97 -5.63
C ARG A 84 -14.69 -0.95 -4.73
N LEU A 85 -13.36 -1.02 -4.58
CA LEU A 85 -12.62 -0.21 -3.63
C LEU A 85 -11.39 0.37 -4.30
N ASP A 86 -11.14 1.64 -4.08
CA ASP A 86 -9.92 2.33 -4.48
C ASP A 86 -9.00 2.57 -3.27
N GLN A 87 -7.76 2.99 -3.52
CA GLN A 87 -6.84 3.40 -2.46
C GLN A 87 -7.40 4.50 -1.56
N ALA A 88 -8.15 5.44 -2.14
CA ALA A 88 -8.80 6.51 -1.40
C ALA A 88 -9.77 5.97 -0.32
N ASP A 89 -10.44 4.83 -0.58
CA ASP A 89 -11.35 4.22 0.40
C ASP A 89 -10.60 3.63 1.58
N LEU A 90 -9.44 3.01 1.33
CA LEU A 90 -8.55 2.53 2.39
C LEU A 90 -8.05 3.68 3.26
N VAL A 91 -7.51 4.74 2.65
CA VAL A 91 -7.00 5.90 3.38
C VAL A 91 -8.11 6.58 4.20
N ARG A 92 -9.33 6.67 3.65
CA ARG A 92 -10.50 7.21 4.35
C ARG A 92 -10.91 6.33 5.51
N ALA A 93 -10.93 5.01 5.33
CA ALA A 93 -11.28 4.06 6.40
C ALA A 93 -10.28 4.10 7.57
N LEU A 94 -8.99 4.29 7.28
CA LEU A 94 -7.94 4.39 8.30
C LEU A 94 -7.75 5.81 8.85
N GLN A 95 -8.42 6.81 8.25
CA GLN A 95 -8.32 8.23 8.60
C GLN A 95 -6.88 8.76 8.61
N LEU A 96 -6.10 8.39 7.59
CA LEU A 96 -4.68 8.70 7.50
C LEU A 96 -4.41 9.92 6.61
N PRO A 97 -3.42 10.77 6.94
CA PRO A 97 -2.83 11.68 5.99
C PRO A 97 -1.95 10.92 4.99
N VAL A 98 -1.73 11.50 3.81
CA VAL A 98 -0.95 10.90 2.71
C VAL A 98 0.40 11.58 2.57
N VAL A 99 1.45 10.78 2.41
CA VAL A 99 2.76 11.22 1.90
C VAL A 99 2.93 10.67 0.50
N LEU A 100 3.15 11.55 -0.48
CA LEU A 100 3.27 11.15 -1.89
C LEU A 100 4.74 10.85 -2.27
N VAL A 101 5.04 9.62 -2.70
CA VAL A 101 6.35 9.27 -3.25
C VAL A 101 6.33 9.46 -4.78
N VAL A 102 7.31 10.20 -5.30
CA VAL A 102 7.42 10.56 -6.72
C VAL A 102 8.77 10.10 -7.27
N GLY A 103 8.74 9.17 -8.23
CA GLY A 103 9.92 8.76 -8.97
C GLY A 103 10.49 9.89 -9.85
N VAL A 104 11.77 10.23 -9.69
CA VAL A 104 12.46 11.29 -10.43
C VAL A 104 12.74 10.83 -11.86
N ARG A 105 11.98 11.39 -12.81
CA ARG A 105 12.11 11.16 -14.26
C ARG A 105 11.45 12.29 -15.04
N LEU A 106 11.68 12.37 -16.35
CA LEU A 106 10.95 13.31 -17.20
C LEU A 106 9.43 13.12 -17.03
N GLY A 107 8.73 14.22 -16.72
CA GLY A 107 7.28 14.22 -16.46
C GLY A 107 6.89 14.02 -14.98
N CYS A 108 7.84 13.79 -14.06
CA CYS A 108 7.53 13.54 -12.65
C CYS A 108 6.85 14.72 -11.94
N ILE A 109 7.15 15.96 -12.34
CA ILE A 109 6.48 17.16 -11.81
C ILE A 109 4.98 17.16 -12.18
N ASN A 110 4.66 16.84 -13.44
CA ASN A 110 3.26 16.73 -13.88
C ASN A 110 2.55 15.61 -13.11
N HIS A 111 3.18 14.44 -13.01
CA HIS A 111 2.66 13.32 -12.22
C HIS A 111 2.38 13.74 -10.76
N ALA A 112 3.36 14.33 -10.08
CA ALA A 112 3.22 14.79 -8.70
C ALA A 112 2.04 15.77 -8.52
N ARG A 113 1.90 16.76 -9.42
CA ARG A 113 0.81 17.73 -9.35
C ARG A 113 -0.56 17.11 -9.63
N LEU A 114 -0.66 16.21 -10.61
CA LEU A 114 -1.91 15.51 -10.92
C LEU A 114 -2.32 14.58 -9.77
N THR A 115 -1.38 13.83 -9.20
CA THR A 115 -1.65 12.95 -8.06
C THR A 115 -2.04 13.75 -6.82
N ALA A 116 -1.35 14.85 -6.51
CA ALA A 116 -1.72 15.72 -5.39
C ALA A 116 -3.11 16.35 -5.57
N ALA A 117 -3.47 16.75 -6.80
CA ALA A 117 -4.81 17.25 -7.10
C ALA A 117 -5.88 16.16 -6.94
N ALA A 118 -5.60 14.92 -7.33
CA ALA A 118 -6.51 13.79 -7.14
C ALA A 118 -6.73 13.49 -5.64
N ILE A 119 -5.67 13.42 -4.84
CA ILE A 119 -5.77 13.24 -3.37
C ILE A 119 -6.68 14.32 -2.76
N ALA A 120 -6.49 15.58 -3.16
CA ALA A 120 -7.31 16.69 -2.68
C ALA A 120 -8.77 16.60 -3.16
N ALA A 121 -9.00 16.18 -4.40
CA ALA A 121 -10.35 15.98 -4.95
C ALA A 121 -11.12 14.88 -4.22
N ASP A 122 -10.42 13.86 -3.70
CA ASP A 122 -10.99 12.80 -2.86
C ASP A 122 -11.28 13.25 -1.41
N GLY A 123 -11.00 14.52 -1.10
CA GLY A 123 -11.18 15.12 0.23
C GLY A 123 -10.12 14.72 1.24
N LEU A 124 -8.99 14.16 0.79
CA LEU A 124 -7.92 13.65 1.63
C LEU A 124 -6.73 14.61 1.68
N GLN A 125 -5.96 14.54 2.75
CA GLN A 125 -4.86 15.47 2.99
C GLN A 125 -3.53 14.86 2.56
N CYS A 126 -2.88 15.46 1.57
CA CYS A 126 -1.46 15.22 1.30
C CYS A 126 -0.61 16.15 2.19
N ILE A 127 0.15 15.58 3.12
CA ILE A 127 0.95 16.34 4.10
C ILE A 127 2.40 16.57 3.64
N GLY A 128 2.82 15.94 2.56
CA GLY A 128 4.16 16.07 2.03
C GLY A 128 4.41 15.14 0.84
N TRP A 129 5.58 15.29 0.24
CA TRP A 129 6.02 14.42 -0.85
C TRP A 129 7.51 14.13 -0.76
N ILE A 130 7.92 13.00 -1.31
CA ILE A 130 9.30 12.52 -1.34
C ILE A 130 9.69 12.32 -2.81
N ALA A 131 10.80 12.92 -3.23
CA ALA A 131 11.43 12.60 -4.50
C ALA A 131 12.30 11.34 -4.32
N ASN A 132 12.07 10.32 -5.13
CA ASN A 132 12.87 9.09 -5.08
C ASN A 132 13.52 8.81 -6.44
N GLU A 133 14.79 8.45 -6.45
CA GLU A 133 15.42 7.95 -7.67
C GLU A 133 14.80 6.60 -8.06
N ILE A 134 14.57 6.40 -9.35
CA ILE A 134 13.99 5.16 -9.84
C ILE A 134 15.13 4.16 -9.96
N ASP A 135 14.99 3.00 -9.30
CA ASP A 135 15.92 1.90 -9.51
C ASP A 135 15.87 1.48 -10.99
N PRO A 136 16.97 1.62 -11.75
CA PRO A 136 17.01 1.24 -13.16
C PRO A 136 16.78 -0.26 -13.39
N LYS A 137 16.88 -1.09 -12.35
CA LYS A 137 16.61 -2.54 -12.38
C LYS A 137 15.19 -2.91 -11.97
N MET A 138 14.35 -1.95 -11.57
CA MET A 138 12.95 -2.22 -11.27
C MET A 138 12.29 -2.83 -12.51
N GLU A 139 11.86 -4.09 -12.40
CA GLU A 139 11.30 -4.85 -13.52
C GLU A 139 10.10 -4.10 -14.09
N ARG A 140 10.12 -3.85 -15.41
CA ARG A 140 8.89 -3.54 -16.13
C ARG A 140 8.09 -4.84 -16.17
N VAL A 141 6.96 -4.88 -15.49
CA VAL A 141 5.92 -5.84 -15.84
C VAL A 141 5.43 -5.39 -17.23
N GLU A 142 5.86 -6.11 -18.27
CA GLU A 142 5.32 -5.97 -19.64
C GLU A 142 3.86 -6.43 -19.71
#